data_AF-A0A6N8H0G1-F1
#
_entry.id   AF-A0A6N8H0G1-F1
#
_cell.length_a   1.000
_cell.length_b   1.000
_cell.length_c   1.000
_cell.angle_alpha   90.00
_cell.angle_beta   90.00
_cell.angle_gamma   90.00
#
_symmetry.space_group_name_H-M   'P 1'
#
loop_
_entity.id
_entity.type
_entity.pdbx_description
1 polymer ?
#
loop_
_entity_poly.entity_id
_entity_poly.type
_entity_poly.pdbx_seq_one_letter_code
_entity_poly.pdbx_strand_id
1 'polypeptide(L)'
;MLDYRFYSDEYGGTAIPGREWPEFERDADAQLRRYERIYTVSYETDDARPMAVCAIADAMYAYAQLEAGNGAVQSVSIGSVSENRAAVPAPDTSPAARAAEYYRCVQLYATIYRGC
;
A
#
# COMPACT_ATOMS: atom_id res chain seq x y z
N MET A 1 -14.55 -4.02 -9.36
CA MET A 1 -14.68 -2.68 -8.77
C MET A 1 -15.22 -2.87 -7.37
N LEU A 2 -14.32 -2.76 -6.40
CA LEU A 2 -14.59 -2.84 -4.98
C LEU A 2 -15.18 -1.50 -4.51
N ASP A 3 -16.28 -1.55 -3.75
CA ASP A 3 -16.94 -0.35 -3.25
C ASP A 3 -16.06 0.37 -2.22
N TYR A 4 -16.13 1.70 -2.19
CA TYR A 4 -15.54 2.50 -1.12
C TYR A 4 -16.09 2.11 0.26
N ARG A 5 -17.36 1.65 0.34
CA ARG A 5 -17.90 1.08 1.58
C ARG A 5 -17.14 -0.14 2.08
N PHE A 6 -16.71 -1.03 1.19
CA PHE A 6 -15.88 -2.16 1.60
C PHE A 6 -14.54 -1.67 2.16
N TYR A 7 -13.90 -0.72 1.48
CA TYR A 7 -12.65 -0.12 1.94
C TYR A 7 -12.78 0.53 3.32
N SER A 8 -13.86 1.28 3.56
CA SER A 8 -14.05 2.03 4.81
C SER A 8 -14.66 1.21 5.95
N ASP A 9 -15.70 0.42 5.68
CA ASP A 9 -16.45 -0.33 6.69
C ASP A 9 -15.82 -1.69 7.00
N GLU A 10 -15.38 -2.45 5.98
CA GLU A 10 -14.91 -3.84 6.14
C GLU A 10 -13.39 -3.93 6.31
N TYR A 11 -12.65 -3.27 5.42
CA TYR A 11 -11.19 -3.19 5.50
C TYR A 11 -10.72 -2.20 6.59
N GLY A 12 -11.51 -1.16 6.88
CA GLY A 12 -11.19 -0.15 7.90
C GLY A 12 -10.22 0.93 7.43
N GLY A 13 -10.09 1.12 6.12
CA GLY A 13 -9.19 2.10 5.52
C GLY A 13 -9.71 3.53 5.62
N THR A 14 -8.83 4.45 5.98
CA THR A 14 -9.15 5.89 6.14
C THR A 14 -8.22 6.82 5.37
N ALA A 15 -7.21 6.27 4.69
CA ALA A 15 -6.17 7.06 4.03
C ALA A 15 -6.67 7.69 2.73
N ILE A 16 -7.38 6.90 1.91
CA ILE A 16 -7.82 7.29 0.57
C ILE A 16 -9.18 7.98 0.66
N PRO A 17 -9.32 9.23 0.17
CA PRO A 17 -10.62 9.89 0.06
C PRO A 17 -11.53 9.15 -0.93
N GLY A 18 -12.83 9.04 -0.63
CA GLY A 18 -13.78 8.30 -1.50
C GLY A 18 -13.85 8.78 -2.95
N ARG A 19 -13.49 10.03 -3.24
CA ARG A 19 -13.40 10.57 -4.61
C ARG A 19 -12.21 10.00 -5.41
N GLU A 20 -11.13 9.63 -4.72
CA GLU A 20 -9.88 9.11 -5.30
C GLU A 20 -9.86 7.58 -5.30
N TRP A 21 -10.68 6.96 -4.44
CA TRP A 21 -10.80 5.50 -4.32
C TRP A 21 -10.92 4.75 -5.66
N PRO A 22 -11.78 5.15 -6.62
CA PRO A 22 -11.93 4.38 -7.86
C PRO A 22 -10.64 4.27 -8.70
N GLU A 23 -9.75 5.26 -8.62
CA GLU A 23 -8.47 5.24 -9.33
C GLU A 23 -7.50 4.26 -8.66
N PHE A 24 -7.33 4.38 -7.34
CA PHE A 24 -6.42 3.52 -6.58
C PHE A 24 -6.91 2.07 -6.51
N GLU A 25 -8.22 1.82 -6.42
CA GLU A 25 -8.80 0.48 -6.50
C GLU A 25 -8.49 -0.20 -7.83
N ARG A 26 -8.69 0.51 -8.95
CA ARG A 26 -8.43 -0.02 -10.28
C ARG A 26 -6.96 -0.39 -10.45
N ASP A 27 -6.06 0.48 -10.03
CA ASP A 27 -4.62 0.28 -10.18
C ASP A 27 -4.12 -0.83 -9.24
N ALA A 28 -4.68 -0.92 -8.03
CA ALA A 28 -4.41 -2.02 -7.09
C ALA A 28 -4.93 -3.38 -7.59
N ASP A 29 -6.17 -3.46 -8.12
CA ASP A 29 -6.71 -4.70 -8.70
C ASP A 29 -5.89 -5.12 -9.92
N ALA A 30 -5.44 -4.19 -10.76
CA ALA A 30 -4.55 -4.49 -11.88
C ALA A 30 -3.20 -5.07 -11.42
N GLN A 31 -2.63 -4.53 -10.33
CA GLN A 31 -1.40 -5.04 -9.75
C GLN A 31 -1.59 -6.44 -9.15
N LEU A 32 -2.69 -6.68 -8.44
CA LEU A 32 -3.00 -7.99 -7.88
C LEU A 32 -3.21 -9.04 -8.98
N ARG A 33 -3.97 -8.71 -10.02
CA ARG A 33 -4.14 -9.57 -11.22
C ARG A 33 -2.82 -9.90 -11.90
N ARG A 34 -1.86 -8.97 -11.89
CA ARG A 34 -0.52 -9.24 -12.40
C ARG A 34 0.16 -10.32 -11.55
N TYR A 35 0.07 -10.26 -10.22
CA TYR A 35 0.61 -11.31 -9.35
C TYR A 35 -0.09 -12.65 -9.55
N GLU A 36 -1.42 -12.67 -9.63
CA GLU A 36 -2.22 -13.88 -9.92
C GLU A 36 -1.86 -14.53 -11.27
N ARG A 37 -1.37 -13.73 -12.24
CA ARG A 37 -0.95 -14.24 -13.55
C ARG A 37 0.47 -14.82 -13.55
N ILE A 38 1.39 -14.26 -12.75
CA ILE A 38 2.81 -14.65 -12.78
C ILE A 38 3.18 -15.63 -11.65
N TYR A 39 2.36 -15.71 -10.60
CA TYR A 39 2.59 -16.55 -9.43
C TYR A 39 1.32 -17.34 -9.09
N THR A 40 1.50 -18.43 -8.33
CA THR A 40 0.35 -19.11 -7.72
C THR A 40 -0.03 -18.35 -6.45
N VAL A 41 -1.20 -17.72 -6.46
CA VAL A 41 -1.75 -16.96 -5.34
C VAL A 41 -2.94 -17.72 -4.77
N SER A 42 -2.93 -17.99 -3.46
CA SER A 42 -4.03 -18.65 -2.76
C SER A 42 -4.56 -17.79 -1.63
N TYR A 43 -5.88 -17.69 -1.55
CA TYR A 43 -6.62 -16.95 -0.54
C TYR A 43 -7.28 -17.90 0.44
N GLU A 44 -7.21 -17.60 1.74
CA GLU A 44 -7.82 -18.45 2.79
C GLU A 44 -9.31 -18.17 2.98
N THR A 45 -9.76 -16.96 2.64
CA THR A 45 -11.16 -16.52 2.74
C THR A 45 -11.57 -15.76 1.49
N ASP A 46 -12.88 -15.68 1.23
CA ASP A 46 -13.41 -14.93 0.08
C ASP A 46 -13.09 -13.42 0.17
N ASP A 47 -13.01 -12.89 1.39
CA ASP A 47 -12.70 -11.47 1.64
C ASP A 47 -11.20 -11.16 1.53
N ALA A 48 -10.33 -12.17 1.58
CA ALA A 48 -8.88 -11.96 1.57
C ALA A 48 -8.38 -11.29 0.27
N ARG A 49 -8.98 -11.62 -0.88
CA ARG A 49 -8.63 -10.98 -2.15
C ARG A 49 -9.01 -9.48 -2.15
N PRO A 50 -10.27 -9.09 -1.85
CA PRO A 50 -10.63 -7.70 -1.62
C PRO A 50 -9.72 -6.96 -0.63
N MET A 51 -9.37 -7.58 0.50
CA MET A 51 -8.49 -6.99 1.52
C MET A 51 -7.08 -6.73 0.97
N ALA A 52 -6.54 -7.63 0.13
CA ALA A 52 -5.27 -7.43 -0.56
C ALA A 52 -5.30 -6.23 -1.52
N VAL A 53 -6.41 -6.02 -2.24
CA VAL A 53 -6.60 -4.85 -3.12
C VAL A 53 -6.57 -3.56 -2.29
N CYS A 54 -7.31 -3.50 -1.18
CA CYS A 54 -7.30 -2.35 -0.29
C CYS A 54 -5.89 -2.06 0.26
N ALA A 55 -5.14 -3.08 0.65
CA ALA A 55 -3.78 -2.92 1.18
C ALA A 55 -2.77 -2.42 0.13
N ILE A 56 -2.91 -2.85 -1.13
CA ILE A 56 -2.11 -2.29 -2.23
C ILE A 56 -2.51 -0.84 -2.49
N ALA A 57 -3.82 -0.53 -2.50
CA ALA A 57 -4.32 0.81 -2.74
C ALA A 57 -3.78 1.80 -1.70
N ASP A 58 -3.79 1.43 -0.41
CA ASP A 58 -3.23 2.25 0.68
C ASP A 58 -1.72 2.51 0.47
N ALA A 59 -0.96 1.47 0.10
CA ALA A 59 0.46 1.64 -0.21
C ALA A 59 0.67 2.56 -1.42
N MET A 60 -0.10 2.39 -2.50
CA MET A 60 -0.03 3.25 -3.69
C MET A 60 -0.33 4.70 -3.35
N TYR A 61 -1.35 4.95 -2.53
CA TYR A 61 -1.71 6.28 -2.06
C TYR A 61 -0.61 6.88 -1.17
N ALA A 62 -0.05 6.11 -0.23
CA ALA A 62 1.05 6.58 0.60
C ALA A 62 2.26 7.03 -0.23
N TYR A 63 2.63 6.28 -1.27
CA TYR A 63 3.67 6.70 -2.21
C TYR A 63 3.26 7.91 -3.06
N ALA A 64 2.02 8.00 -3.51
CA ALA A 64 1.53 9.18 -4.23
C ALA A 64 1.63 10.46 -3.37
N GLN A 65 1.30 10.36 -2.08
CA GLN A 65 1.45 11.47 -1.14
C GLN A 65 2.92 11.84 -0.93
N LEU A 66 3.83 10.86 -0.81
CA LEU A 66 5.28 11.10 -0.72
C LEU A 66 5.81 11.86 -1.94
N GLU A 67 5.42 11.45 -3.15
CA GLU A 67 5.84 12.11 -4.40
C GLU A 67 5.23 13.51 -4.55
N ALA A 68 4.01 13.73 -4.07
CA ALA A 68 3.36 15.04 -4.05
C ALA A 68 3.95 16.00 -3.01
N GLY A 69 4.92 15.56 -2.20
CA GLY A 69 5.49 16.35 -1.09
C GLY A 69 4.57 16.43 0.14
N ASN A 70 3.42 15.76 0.11
CA ASN A 70 2.47 15.66 1.21
C ASN A 70 2.83 14.56 2.20
N GLY A 71 3.70 13.62 1.81
CA GLY A 71 4.29 12.60 2.67
C GLY A 71 5.53 13.12 3.40
N ALA A 72 5.62 14.43 3.64
CA ALA A 72 6.62 14.98 4.53
C ALA A 72 6.61 14.13 5.80
N VAL A 73 7.71 13.40 5.99
CA VAL A 73 8.11 12.85 7.27
C VAL A 73 7.76 13.93 8.27
N GLN A 74 6.71 13.68 9.07
CA GLN A 74 6.45 14.45 10.26
C GLN A 74 7.69 14.18 11.12
N SER A 75 8.74 14.94 10.85
CA SER A 75 9.70 15.41 11.82
C SER A 75 8.82 16.05 12.88
N VAL A 76 8.34 15.21 13.79
CA VAL A 76 7.88 15.67 15.08
C VAL A 76 9.12 16.35 15.61
N SER A 77 9.13 17.68 15.57
CA SER A 77 10.07 18.47 16.34
C SER A 77 9.78 18.16 17.79
N ILE A 78 10.33 17.05 18.28
CA ILE A 78 10.51 16.80 19.70
C ILE A 78 11.42 17.93 20.14
N GLY A 79 10.84 18.86 20.90
CA GLY A 79 11.45 20.13 21.23
C GLY A 79 12.91 19.99 21.65
N SER A 80 13.73 20.88 21.12
CA SER A 80 14.89 21.43 21.82
C SER A 80 15.94 20.42 22.29
N VAL A 81 16.39 19.51 21.42
CA VAL A 81 17.71 18.89 21.60
C VAL A 81 18.51 19.04 20.32
N SER A 82 19.46 19.98 20.35
CA SER A 82 20.54 20.07 19.37
C SER A 82 21.48 18.89 19.60
N GLU A 83 21.14 17.76 18.98
CA GLU A 83 22.11 16.71 18.69
C GLU A 83 22.26 16.65 17.17
N ASN A 84 23.50 16.57 16.73
CA ASN A 84 23.90 16.42 15.33
C ASN A 84 23.46 15.02 14.84
N ARG A 85 22.14 14.78 14.78
CA ARG A 85 21.51 13.55 14.33
C ARG A 85 21.65 13.54 12.83
N ALA A 86 22.44 12.58 12.31
CA ALA A 86 22.52 12.30 10.88
C ALA A 86 21.10 12.38 10.29
N ALA A 87 20.94 13.19 9.24
CA ALA A 87 19.67 13.39 8.57
C ALA A 87 19.01 12.02 8.38
N VAL A 88 17.78 11.86 8.88
CA VAL A 88 17.02 10.64 8.67
C VAL A 88 16.99 10.44 7.16
N PRO A 89 17.54 9.32 6.62
CA PRO A 89 17.56 9.14 5.18
C PRO A 89 16.11 9.21 4.68
N ALA A 90 15.91 9.94 3.58
CA ALA A 90 14.61 10.04 2.94
C ALA A 90 14.08 8.61 2.68
N PRO A 91 12.77 8.36 2.85
CA PRO A 91 12.20 7.05 2.55
C PRO A 91 12.51 6.66 1.10
N ASP A 92 12.92 5.41 0.89
CA ASP A 92 13.20 4.88 -0.45
C ASP A 92 11.89 4.75 -1.24
N THR A 93 11.66 5.67 -2.18
CA THR A 93 10.50 5.66 -3.08
C THR A 93 10.81 5.01 -4.43
N SER A 94 11.95 4.33 -4.57
CA SER A 94 12.36 3.69 -5.81
C SER A 94 11.30 2.68 -6.29
N PRO A 95 11.20 2.42 -7.62
CA PRO A 95 10.28 1.43 -8.15
C PRO A 95 10.45 0.03 -7.53
N ALA A 96 11.67 -0.31 -7.13
CA ALA A 96 11.97 -1.58 -6.46
C ALA A 96 11.39 -1.62 -5.04
N ALA A 97 11.54 -0.55 -4.26
CA ALA A 97 10.96 -0.43 -2.92
C ALA A 97 9.43 -0.47 -2.97
N ARG A 98 8.81 0.25 -3.92
CA ARG A 98 7.36 0.21 -4.16
C ARG A 98 6.87 -1.19 -4.50
N ALA A 99 7.56 -1.88 -5.41
CA ALA A 99 7.19 -3.25 -5.79
C ALA A 99 7.32 -4.25 -4.64
N ALA A 100 8.32 -4.07 -3.77
CA ALA A 100 8.50 -4.87 -2.57
C ALA A 100 7.37 -4.62 -1.56
N GLU A 101 6.97 -3.37 -1.36
CA GLU A 101 5.88 -3.02 -0.45
C GLU A 101 4.53 -3.54 -0.93
N TYR A 102 4.20 -3.37 -2.22
CA TYR A 102 2.97 -3.94 -2.77
C TYR A 102 2.92 -5.46 -2.61
N TYR A 103 4.06 -6.13 -2.83
CA TYR A 103 4.17 -7.57 -2.62
C TYR A 103 3.95 -7.95 -1.15
N ARG A 104 4.56 -7.21 -0.21
CA ARG A 104 4.36 -7.39 1.24
C ARG A 104 2.89 -7.21 1.63
N CYS A 105 2.19 -6.21 1.10
CA CYS A 105 0.76 -5.98 1.35
C CYS A 105 -0.09 -7.17 0.94
N VAL A 106 0.17 -7.77 -0.23
CA VAL A 106 -0.58 -8.95 -0.68
C VAL A 106 -0.31 -10.15 0.22
N GLN A 107 0.92 -10.32 0.69
CA GLN A 107 1.28 -11.44 1.59
C GLN A 107 0.57 -11.42 2.94
N LEU A 108 0.00 -10.28 3.36
CA LEU A 108 -0.82 -10.20 4.58
C LEU A 108 -2.14 -10.96 4.43
N TYR A 109 -2.63 -11.12 3.19
CA TYR A 109 -3.96 -11.68 2.91
C TYR A 109 -3.90 -12.90 1.96
N ALA A 110 -2.77 -13.16 1.33
CA ALA A 110 -2.63 -14.27 0.40
C ALA A 110 -1.27 -14.95 0.53
N THR A 111 -1.27 -16.26 0.34
CA THR A 111 -0.02 -17.01 0.16
C THR A 111 0.39 -16.93 -1.31
N ILE A 112 1.61 -16.47 -1.57
CA ILE A 112 2.18 -16.37 -2.92
C ILE A 112 3.31 -17.38 -3.08
N TYR A 113 3.12 -18.34 -3.98
CA TYR A 113 4.14 -19.31 -4.37
C TYR A 113 4.71 -18.99 -5.75
N ARG A 114 6.04 -18.85 -5.84
CA ARG A 114 6.73 -18.40 -7.05
C ARG A 114 7.18 -19.52 -7.99
N GLY A 115 7.07 -20.79 -7.59
CA GLY A 115 7.62 -21.92 -8.37
C GLY A 115 9.15 -21.90 -8.36
N CYS A 116 9.74 -22.71 -7.49
CA CYS A 116 11.16 -23.03 -7.58
C CYS A 116 11.41 -23.94 -8.78
#